data_AF-A0A8C2NBK0-F1
#
_entry.id   AF-A0A8C2NBK0-F1
#
_cell.length_a   1.000
_cell.length_b   1.000
_cell.length_c   1.000
_cell.angle_alpha   90.00
_cell.angle_beta   90.00
_cell.angle_gamma   90.00
#
_symmetry.space_group_name_H-M   'P 1'
#
loop_
_entity.id
_entity.type
_entity.pdbx_description
1 polymer ?
#
loop_
_entity_poly.entity_id
_entity_poly.type
_entity_poly.pdbx_seq_one_letter_code
_entity_poly.pdbx_strand_id
1 'polypeptide(L)'
;MTRQVFIDLTCMGSQHHILMTDEIWQKLYVGFMNYKCRKPDCANPAEANVEESEPTLLLKPEDIVLKEPGSPEKTLRTLLRPGDKVSNHYKTTSSEISAVVGAVPSTCYPTYGVPTIRSDLPAPLIRRVSDRTSYGEEGNAYSLLHPTIFAQKGVFERDFFKTRSKQEISEILCNIGVKLSEDEFENVWNLASKKHHRGEVCVENIRNVLDELQHADRAKCKAAT
;
A
#
# COMPACT_ATOMS: atom_id res chain seq x y z
N MET A 1 -0.90 30.09 26.53
CA MET A 1 -0.63 31.00 25.40
C MET A 1 -0.84 30.21 24.12
N THR A 2 -2.02 30.29 23.53
CA THR A 2 -2.37 29.68 22.24
C THR A 2 -1.58 30.39 21.14
N ARG A 3 -0.79 29.65 20.35
CA ARG A 3 -0.07 30.20 19.19
C ARG A 3 -1.04 30.24 18.02
N GLN A 4 -1.64 31.39 17.76
CA GLN A 4 -2.44 31.62 16.57
C GLN A 4 -1.50 31.71 15.35
N VAL A 5 -1.63 30.79 14.38
CA VAL A 5 -0.89 30.85 13.12
C VAL A 5 -1.84 31.35 12.03
N PHE A 6 -1.55 32.51 11.46
CA PHE A 6 -2.27 33.08 10.33
C PHE A 6 -1.61 32.63 9.02
N ILE A 7 -2.42 32.16 8.08
CA ILE A 7 -1.96 31.84 6.73
C ILE A 7 -2.71 32.77 5.77
N ASP A 8 -1.94 33.61 5.09
CA ASP A 8 -2.47 34.57 4.13
C ASP A 8 -2.45 33.94 2.74
N LEU A 9 -3.63 33.63 2.20
CA LEU A 9 -3.77 33.22 0.80
C LEU A 9 -4.27 34.40 -0.02
N THR A 10 -3.49 34.79 -1.02
CA THR A 10 -3.87 35.80 -2.01
C THR A 10 -4.34 35.09 -3.27
N CYS A 11 -5.63 35.23 -3.61
CA CYS A 11 -6.19 34.70 -4.85
C CYS A 11 -7.03 35.80 -5.51
N MET A 12 -6.77 36.09 -6.79
CA MET A 12 -7.49 37.09 -7.59
C MET A 12 -7.67 38.47 -6.92
N GLY A 13 -6.60 39.00 -6.30
CA GLY A 13 -6.61 40.37 -5.76
C GLY A 13 -7.37 40.57 -4.44
N SER A 14 -7.93 39.52 -3.84
CA SER A 14 -8.46 39.55 -2.48
C SER A 14 -7.58 38.73 -1.53
N GLN A 15 -7.24 39.34 -0.39
CA GLN A 15 -6.59 38.66 0.74
C GLN A 15 -7.65 37.93 1.57
N HIS A 16 -7.49 36.62 1.70
CA HIS A 16 -8.29 35.81 2.61
C HIS A 16 -7.40 35.36 3.77
N HIS A 17 -7.76 35.78 4.99
CA HIS A 17 -7.11 35.36 6.22
C HIS A 17 -7.85 34.14 6.79
N ILE A 18 -7.20 32.98 6.78
CA ILE A 18 -7.74 31.76 7.40
C ILE A 18 -7.08 31.59 8.76
N LEU A 19 -7.91 31.58 9.81
CA LEU A 19 -7.49 31.27 11.18
C LEU A 19 -7.39 29.75 11.35
N MET A 20 -6.16 29.22 11.37
CA MET A 20 -5.97 27.79 11.63
C MET A 20 -5.96 27.54 13.15
N THR A 21 -7.01 26.91 13.66
CA THR A 21 -7.13 26.53 15.07
C THR A 21 -6.36 25.24 15.36
N ASP A 22 -5.91 25.06 16.62
CA ASP A 22 -5.20 23.85 17.07
C ASP A 22 -5.97 22.55 16.77
N GLU A 23 -7.31 22.58 16.76
CA GLU A 23 -8.14 21.41 16.43
C GLU A 23 -8.02 20.95 14.97
N ILE A 24 -7.91 21.87 14.02
CA ILE A 24 -7.78 21.52 12.59
C ILE A 24 -6.39 20.94 12.34
N TRP A 25 -5.37 21.53 12.97
CA TRP A 25 -4.00 21.02 12.93
C TRP A 25 -3.90 19.63 13.58
N GLN A 26 -4.56 19.42 14.72
CA GLN A 26 -4.64 18.11 15.37
C GLN A 26 -5.39 17.09 14.50
N LYS A 27 -6.50 17.44 13.85
CA LYS A 27 -7.22 16.51 12.96
C LYS A 27 -6.40 16.11 11.74
N LEU A 28 -5.69 17.07 11.12
CA LEU A 28 -4.77 16.78 10.00
C LEU A 28 -3.57 15.95 10.45
N TYR A 29 -2.98 16.27 11.59
CA TYR A 29 -1.85 15.52 12.14
C TYR A 29 -2.25 14.11 12.57
N VAL A 30 -3.41 13.94 13.22
CA VAL A 30 -3.96 12.63 13.60
C VAL A 30 -4.38 11.84 12.36
N GLY A 31 -4.91 12.48 11.31
CA GLY A 31 -5.17 11.84 10.02
C GLY A 31 -3.89 11.35 9.33
N PHE A 32 -2.83 12.16 9.35
CA PHE A 32 -1.52 11.81 8.81
C PHE A 32 -0.83 10.70 9.62
N MET A 33 -0.97 10.71 10.95
CA MET A 33 -0.39 9.71 11.86
C MET A 33 -1.19 8.39 11.91
N ASN A 34 -2.44 8.38 11.44
CA ASN A 34 -3.26 7.16 11.32
C ASN A 34 -3.03 6.39 10.01
N TYR A 35 -2.21 6.89 9.08
CA TYR A 35 -1.60 6.08 8.02
C TYR A 35 -0.45 5.21 8.57
N LYS A 36 -0.69 4.52 9.68
CA LYS A 36 0.10 3.33 10.00
C LYS A 36 -0.44 2.21 9.14
N CYS A 37 0.34 1.75 8.17
CA CYS A 37 0.13 0.46 7.54
C CYS A 37 -0.25 -0.57 8.61
N ARG A 38 -1.50 -1.03 8.58
CA ARG A 38 -1.94 -2.17 9.36
C ARG A 38 -1.06 -3.33 8.91
N LYS A 39 -0.11 -3.74 9.77
CA LYS A 39 0.70 -4.93 9.51
C LYS A 39 -0.29 -6.10 9.35
N PRO A 40 -0.22 -6.90 8.27
CA PRO A 40 -0.84 -8.21 8.31
C PRO A 40 -0.17 -9.03 9.42
N ASP A 41 -0.96 -9.78 10.17
CA ASP A 41 -0.50 -10.66 11.24
C ASP A 41 0.34 -11.79 10.65
N CYS A 42 1.63 -11.54 10.42
CA CYS A 42 2.61 -12.55 10.07
C CYS A 42 3.25 -13.07 11.35
N ALA A 43 2.57 -13.99 12.03
CA ALA A 43 3.20 -14.76 13.10
C ALA A 43 4.12 -15.82 12.48
N ASN A 44 5.43 -15.58 12.51
CA ASN A 44 6.44 -16.62 12.26
C ASN A 44 6.73 -17.34 13.60
N PRO A 45 6.55 -18.67 13.72
CA PRO A 45 6.79 -19.40 14.96
C PRO A 45 8.28 -19.62 15.29
N ALA A 46 9.22 -19.02 14.55
CA ALA A 46 10.65 -19.28 14.68
C ALA A 46 11.46 -18.17 15.38
N GLU A 47 10.86 -17.03 15.73
CA GLU A 47 11.58 -15.90 16.35
C GLU A 47 11.28 -15.73 17.85
N ALA A 48 10.75 -16.77 18.50
CA ALA A 48 10.54 -16.76 19.96
C ALA A 48 11.69 -17.50 20.67
N ASN A 49 12.89 -16.94 20.64
CA ASN A 49 13.93 -17.05 21.68
C ASN A 49 15.27 -16.53 21.13
N VAL A 50 15.52 -15.24 21.31
CA VAL A 50 16.89 -14.72 21.37
C VAL A 50 16.99 -14.01 22.71
N GLU A 51 17.63 -14.66 23.67
CA GLU A 51 17.98 -14.04 24.95
C GLU A 51 18.96 -12.88 24.67
N GLU A 52 18.71 -11.73 25.32
CA GLU A 52 19.64 -10.60 25.35
C GLU A 52 20.96 -11.08 25.97
N SER A 53 21.98 -11.28 25.13
CA SER A 53 23.34 -11.55 25.60
C SER A 53 24.05 -10.22 25.86
N GLU A 54 24.70 -10.14 27.02
CA GLU A 54 25.49 -8.99 27.47
C GLU A 54 26.55 -8.57 26.43
N PRO A 55 26.95 -7.28 26.40
CA PRO A 55 27.88 -6.76 25.41
C PRO A 55 29.25 -7.43 25.54
N THR A 56 29.49 -8.41 24.66
CA THR A 56 30.80 -9.05 24.55
C THR A 56 31.78 -8.01 24.01
N LEU A 57 32.80 -7.65 24.80
CA LEU A 57 33.85 -6.74 24.38
C LEU A 57 34.49 -7.24 23.08
N LEU A 58 34.46 -6.40 22.04
CA LEU A 58 34.86 -6.74 20.66
C LEU A 58 36.39 -6.93 20.47
N LEU A 59 37.19 -6.84 21.53
CA LEU A 59 38.65 -6.92 21.47
C LEU A 59 39.13 -8.11 22.27
N LYS A 60 39.77 -9.06 21.58
CA LYS A 60 40.41 -10.20 22.22
C LYS A 60 41.78 -9.79 22.77
N PRO A 61 42.21 -10.29 23.94
CA PRO A 61 43.49 -9.91 24.55
C PRO A 61 44.71 -10.25 23.66
N GLU A 62 44.54 -11.16 22.70
CA GLU A 62 45.55 -11.54 21.71
C GLU A 62 45.84 -10.45 20.66
N ASP A 63 44.96 -9.44 20.52
CA ASP A 63 45.09 -8.37 19.53
C ASP A 63 45.91 -7.16 20.04
N ILE A 64 46.39 -7.23 21.28
CA ILE A 64 47.18 -6.17 21.94
C ILE A 64 48.66 -6.54 21.88
N VAL A 65 49.44 -5.79 21.10
CA VAL A 65 50.88 -6.04 20.87
C VAL A 65 51.70 -4.85 21.39
N LEU A 66 52.88 -5.12 21.96
CA LEU A 66 53.79 -4.05 22.37
C LEU A 66 54.29 -3.29 21.15
N LYS A 67 54.27 -1.96 21.24
CA LYS A 67 54.63 -1.05 20.14
C LYS A 67 56.05 -1.28 19.65
N GLU A 68 56.96 -1.56 20.58
CA GLU A 68 58.36 -1.94 20.34
C GLU A 68 58.82 -2.97 21.39
N PRO A 69 59.74 -3.89 21.06
CA PRO A 69 60.24 -4.89 22.01
C PRO A 69 60.93 -4.21 23.20
N GLY A 70 60.31 -4.27 24.38
CA GLY A 70 60.84 -3.70 25.63
C GLY A 70 60.22 -2.38 26.10
N SER A 71 59.23 -1.83 25.38
CA SER A 71 58.48 -0.65 25.82
C SER A 71 57.22 -1.00 26.62
N PRO A 72 56.77 -0.17 27.60
CA PRO A 72 55.52 -0.40 28.34
C PRO A 72 54.25 -0.01 27.55
N GLU A 73 54.40 0.61 26.38
CA GLU A 73 53.28 1.08 25.55
C GLU A 73 52.68 -0.06 24.72
N LYS A 74 51.39 -0.33 24.94
CA LYS A 74 50.60 -1.32 24.19
C LYS A 74 49.88 -0.65 23.04
N THR A 75 49.94 -1.26 21.86
CA THR A 75 49.23 -0.81 20.65
C THR A 75 48.41 -1.96 20.06
N LEU A 76 47.31 -1.63 19.40
CA LEU A 76 46.53 -2.64 18.67
C LEU A 76 47.35 -3.18 17.49
N ARG A 77 47.25 -4.48 17.25
CA ARG A 77 47.91 -5.15 16.12
C ARG A 77 47.55 -4.44 14.81
N THR A 78 48.56 -4.03 14.05
CA THR A 78 48.33 -3.49 12.70
C THR A 78 47.83 -4.60 11.78
N LEU A 79 46.62 -4.46 11.27
CA LEU A 79 46.06 -5.40 10.29
C LEU A 79 46.82 -5.26 8.96
N LEU A 80 47.43 -6.34 8.50
CA LEU A 80 48.01 -6.40 7.16
C LEU A 80 46.87 -6.50 6.13
N ARG A 81 47.00 -5.77 5.02
CA ARG A 81 46.08 -5.93 3.87
C ARG A 81 46.14 -7.40 3.43
N PRO A 82 45.01 -8.13 3.36
CA PRO A 82 44.99 -9.46 2.79
C PRO A 82 45.51 -9.38 1.35
N GLY A 83 46.58 -10.11 1.03
CA GLY A 83 47.05 -10.20 -0.36
C GLY A 83 46.03 -10.95 -1.24
N ASP A 84 46.11 -10.76 -2.56
CA ASP A 84 45.24 -11.30 -3.64
C ASP A 84 45.11 -12.85 -3.70
N LYS A 85 45.54 -13.60 -2.68
CA LYS A 85 45.37 -15.05 -2.59
C LYS A 85 43.94 -15.49 -2.22
N VAL A 86 42.98 -14.56 -2.14
CA VAL A 86 41.59 -14.80 -1.73
C VAL A 86 40.61 -14.57 -2.90
N SER A 87 41.01 -14.90 -4.14
CA SER A 87 40.09 -14.80 -5.28
C SER A 87 39.01 -15.89 -5.29
N ASN A 88 39.15 -16.95 -4.49
CA ASN A 88 38.19 -18.07 -4.48
C ASN A 88 37.24 -18.06 -3.26
N HIS A 89 37.37 -17.09 -2.35
CA HIS A 89 36.53 -17.00 -1.14
C HIS A 89 35.82 -15.65 -0.98
N TYR A 90 35.86 -14.77 -1.99
CA TYR A 90 34.91 -13.66 -2.00
C TYR A 90 33.53 -14.23 -2.37
N LYS A 91 32.72 -14.49 -1.36
CA LYS A 91 31.29 -14.72 -1.55
C LYS A 91 30.61 -13.47 -1.04
N THR A 92 29.99 -12.72 -1.95
CA THR A 92 29.25 -11.52 -1.54
C THR A 92 28.10 -11.99 -0.65
N THR A 93 27.79 -11.25 0.41
CA THR A 93 26.66 -11.57 1.30
C THR A 93 25.37 -11.76 0.51
N SER A 94 25.18 -10.98 -0.56
CA SER A 94 24.08 -11.14 -1.52
C SER A 94 24.02 -12.52 -2.19
N SER A 95 25.17 -13.12 -2.55
CA SER A 95 25.23 -14.43 -3.21
C SER A 95 24.96 -15.62 -2.27
N GLU A 96 25.19 -15.47 -0.96
CA GLU A 96 24.80 -16.46 0.04
C GLU A 96 23.32 -16.38 0.39
N ILE A 97 22.81 -15.16 0.52
CA ILE A 97 21.41 -14.92 0.88
C ILE A 97 20.47 -15.40 -0.24
N SER A 98 20.78 -15.10 -1.51
CA SER A 98 19.92 -15.51 -2.63
C SER A 98 20.01 -17.01 -3.00
N ALA A 99 21.06 -17.73 -2.58
CA ALA A 99 21.27 -19.13 -2.98
C ALA A 99 20.75 -20.17 -1.96
N VAL A 100 20.69 -19.83 -0.67
CA VAL A 100 20.28 -20.75 0.40
C VAL A 100 18.90 -20.42 0.95
N VAL A 101 18.53 -19.14 0.97
CA VAL A 101 17.21 -18.68 1.39
C VAL A 101 16.53 -18.19 0.13
N GLY A 102 15.63 -19.00 -0.45
CA GLY A 102 14.74 -18.52 -1.51
C GLY A 102 14.20 -17.15 -1.08
N ALA A 103 14.33 -16.15 -1.95
CA ALA A 103 14.20 -14.72 -1.60
C ALA A 103 13.21 -14.50 -0.45
N VAL A 104 13.72 -13.99 0.69
CA VAL A 104 12.90 -13.74 1.89
C VAL A 104 11.63 -13.03 1.42
N PRO A 105 10.43 -13.60 1.69
CA PRO A 105 9.21 -13.02 1.16
C PRO A 105 9.10 -11.59 1.69
N SER A 106 9.09 -10.62 0.78
CA SER A 106 8.99 -9.20 1.11
C SER A 106 7.63 -8.85 1.75
N THR A 107 6.75 -9.83 1.92
CA THR A 107 5.46 -9.69 2.62
C THR A 107 5.64 -9.28 4.08
N CYS A 108 6.77 -9.64 4.70
CA CYS A 108 7.01 -9.38 6.13
C CYS A 108 7.89 -8.14 6.39
N TYR A 109 8.50 -7.54 5.35
CA TYR A 109 9.39 -6.38 5.49
C TYR A 109 9.05 -5.29 4.47
N PRO A 110 8.91 -4.01 4.89
CA PRO A 110 8.68 -2.94 3.95
C PRO A 110 9.86 -2.87 2.96
N THR A 111 9.56 -2.94 1.66
CA THR A 111 10.57 -2.77 0.63
C THR A 111 11.06 -1.32 0.67
N TYR A 112 12.36 -1.13 0.91
CA TYR A 112 12.97 0.20 0.91
C TYR A 112 13.17 0.67 -0.53
N GLY A 113 12.42 1.69 -0.95
CA GLY A 113 12.48 2.25 -2.29
C GLY A 113 11.22 3.03 -2.63
N VAL A 114 11.24 3.76 -3.74
CA VAL A 114 10.06 4.45 -4.26
C VAL A 114 9.46 3.59 -5.39
N PRO A 115 8.23 3.08 -5.26
CA PRO A 115 7.63 2.29 -6.33
C PRO A 115 7.32 3.16 -7.55
N THR A 116 7.33 2.56 -8.73
CA THR A 116 6.98 3.24 -9.98
C THR A 116 5.55 3.77 -9.96
N ILE A 117 4.62 3.00 -9.37
CA ILE A 117 3.24 3.41 -9.14
C ILE A 117 3.12 3.75 -7.66
N ARG A 118 2.81 5.02 -7.35
CA ARG A 118 2.72 5.55 -5.99
C ARG A 118 1.35 5.28 -5.37
N SER A 119 0.94 4.02 -5.34
CA SER A 119 -0.31 3.58 -4.68
C SER A 119 -0.27 3.76 -3.16
N ASP A 120 0.92 4.00 -2.59
CA ASP A 120 1.14 4.36 -1.19
C ASP A 120 0.61 5.77 -0.84
N LEU A 121 0.49 6.64 -1.85
CA LEU A 121 -0.01 8.00 -1.68
C LEU A 121 -1.45 8.10 -2.20
N PRO A 122 -2.35 8.82 -1.49
CA PRO A 122 -3.65 9.15 -2.05
C PRO A 122 -3.45 10.09 -3.24
N ALA A 123 -4.21 9.87 -4.32
CA ALA A 123 -4.18 10.77 -5.46
C ALA A 123 -4.70 12.16 -5.07
N PRO A 124 -4.06 13.24 -5.54
CA PRO A 124 -4.49 14.60 -5.21
C PRO A 124 -5.82 14.91 -5.89
N LEU A 125 -6.71 15.61 -5.17
CA LEU A 125 -8.03 16.01 -5.67
C LEU A 125 -7.93 16.91 -6.92
N ILE A 126 -6.94 17.80 -6.93
CA ILE A 126 -6.64 18.67 -8.06
C ILE A 126 -5.20 18.38 -8.48
N ARG A 127 -5.05 17.76 -9.65
CA ARG A 127 -3.74 17.43 -10.22
C ARG A 127 -3.12 18.68 -10.84
N ARG A 128 -1.81 18.85 -10.63
CA ARG A 128 -1.04 19.89 -11.32
C ARG A 128 -0.76 19.43 -12.75
N VAL A 129 -0.71 20.36 -13.70
CA VAL A 129 -0.40 20.05 -15.11
C VAL A 129 1.00 19.42 -15.26
N SER A 130 1.94 19.79 -14.38
CA SER A 130 3.30 19.26 -14.38
C SER A 130 3.47 17.97 -13.58
N ASP A 131 2.40 17.40 -13.02
CA ASP A 131 2.50 16.16 -12.25
C ASP A 131 2.77 14.99 -13.18
N ARG A 132 3.80 14.22 -12.85
CA ARG A 132 4.28 13.05 -13.62
C ARG A 132 4.12 11.75 -12.84
N THR A 133 3.53 11.81 -11.66
CA THR A 133 3.43 10.68 -10.73
C THR A 133 2.18 9.88 -11.07
N SER A 134 2.32 8.57 -11.29
CA SER A 134 1.15 7.69 -11.41
C SER A 134 0.74 7.20 -10.02
N TYR A 135 -0.51 7.48 -9.65
CA TYR A 135 -1.10 7.07 -8.36
C TYR A 135 -1.84 5.73 -8.42
N GLY A 136 -1.81 5.05 -9.59
CA GLY A 136 -2.50 3.77 -9.76
C GLY A 136 -4.01 3.88 -9.92
N GLU A 137 -4.54 5.08 -10.13
CA GLU A 137 -5.98 5.29 -10.43
C GLU A 137 -6.27 5.32 -11.94
N GLU A 138 -5.24 5.32 -12.77
CA GLU A 138 -5.32 5.48 -14.22
C GLU A 138 -5.60 4.16 -14.93
N GLY A 139 -6.33 4.21 -16.04
CA GLY A 139 -6.60 3.04 -16.87
C GLY A 139 -5.37 2.57 -17.64
N ASN A 140 -5.46 1.35 -18.18
CA ASN A 140 -4.41 0.79 -19.03
C ASN A 140 -4.32 1.54 -20.38
N ALA A 141 -3.19 1.39 -21.10
CA ALA A 141 -3.01 1.98 -22.43
C ALA A 141 -4.13 1.58 -23.42
N TYR A 142 -4.68 0.38 -23.27
CA TYR A 142 -5.81 -0.10 -24.06
C TYR A 142 -7.05 0.79 -23.90
N SER A 143 -7.38 1.22 -22.67
CA SER A 143 -8.53 2.11 -22.40
C SER A 143 -8.38 3.47 -23.07
N LEU A 144 -7.16 3.91 -23.38
CA LEU A 144 -6.88 5.16 -24.10
C LEU A 144 -7.06 5.01 -25.62
N LEU A 145 -6.62 3.88 -26.18
CA LEU A 145 -6.77 3.59 -27.61
C LEU A 145 -8.22 3.26 -27.98
N HIS A 146 -8.93 2.61 -27.05
CA HIS A 146 -10.30 2.14 -27.23
C HIS A 146 -11.19 2.62 -26.06
N PRO A 147 -11.55 3.91 -26.03
CA PRO A 147 -12.34 4.46 -24.94
C PRO A 147 -13.74 3.83 -24.90
N THR A 148 -14.17 3.44 -23.70
CA THR A 148 -15.53 2.94 -23.47
C THR A 148 -16.56 4.07 -23.56
N ILE A 149 -17.84 3.72 -23.74
CA ILE A 149 -18.95 4.70 -23.72
C ILE A 149 -18.99 5.44 -22.38
N PHE A 150 -18.61 4.78 -21.30
CA PHE A 150 -18.52 5.36 -19.96
C PHE A 150 -17.38 6.38 -19.85
N ALA A 151 -16.21 6.07 -20.43
CA ALA A 151 -15.08 7.00 -20.44
C ALA A 151 -15.42 8.30 -21.19
N GLN A 152 -16.23 8.25 -22.25
CA GLN A 152 -16.74 9.44 -22.94
C GLN A 152 -17.64 10.32 -22.05
N LYS A 153 -18.25 9.73 -21.02
CA LYS A 153 -19.06 10.41 -20.00
C LYS A 153 -18.25 10.74 -18.74
N GLY A 154 -16.93 10.51 -18.75
CA GLY A 154 -16.06 10.75 -17.61
C GLY A 154 -16.19 9.73 -16.48
N VAL A 155 -16.79 8.57 -16.74
CA VAL A 155 -16.90 7.46 -15.79
C VAL A 155 -15.81 6.45 -16.10
N PHE A 156 -14.92 6.20 -15.13
CA PHE A 156 -13.75 5.35 -15.30
C PHE A 156 -13.87 4.05 -14.51
N GLU A 157 -12.96 3.12 -14.75
CA GLU A 157 -12.93 1.78 -14.16
C GLU A 157 -13.01 1.82 -12.62
N ARG A 158 -12.30 2.78 -12.00
CA ARG A 158 -12.35 3.04 -10.54
C ARG A 158 -13.77 3.24 -10.00
N ASP A 159 -14.64 3.85 -10.80
CA ASP A 159 -15.98 4.23 -10.35
C ASP A 159 -16.89 3.01 -10.26
N PHE A 160 -16.61 1.94 -11.02
CA PHE A 160 -17.34 0.68 -10.93
C PHE A 160 -16.99 -0.11 -9.66
N PHE A 161 -15.71 -0.08 -9.27
CA PHE A 161 -15.20 -0.77 -8.09
C PHE A 161 -15.33 0.02 -6.79
N LYS A 162 -15.68 1.31 -6.86
CA LYS A 162 -15.93 2.13 -5.68
C LYS A 162 -17.08 1.54 -4.86
N THR A 163 -16.82 1.33 -3.57
CA THR A 163 -17.80 0.86 -2.60
C THR A 163 -18.82 1.95 -2.31
N ARG A 164 -20.10 1.57 -2.27
CA ARG A 164 -21.22 2.50 -2.14
C ARG A 164 -22.22 2.01 -1.10
N SER A 165 -23.02 2.95 -0.60
CA SER A 165 -24.13 2.61 0.28
C SER A 165 -25.23 1.88 -0.50
N LYS A 166 -26.05 1.13 0.21
CA LYS A 166 -27.17 0.39 -0.38
C LYS A 166 -28.15 1.30 -1.12
N GLN A 167 -28.45 2.45 -0.54
CA GLN A 167 -29.34 3.44 -1.14
C GLN A 167 -28.77 4.01 -2.44
N GLU A 168 -27.46 4.33 -2.49
CA GLU A 168 -26.85 4.85 -3.70
C GLU A 168 -26.89 3.81 -4.83
N ILE A 169 -26.67 2.53 -4.51
CA ILE A 169 -26.75 1.44 -5.49
C ILE A 169 -28.18 1.24 -5.99
N SER A 170 -29.19 1.29 -5.12
CA SER A 170 -30.59 1.14 -5.55
C SER A 170 -31.01 2.30 -6.47
N GLU A 171 -30.61 3.53 -6.14
CA GLU A 171 -30.83 4.70 -7.00
C GLU A 171 -30.17 4.55 -8.38
N ILE A 172 -28.92 4.07 -8.42
CA ILE A 172 -28.21 3.79 -9.69
C ILE A 172 -28.98 2.76 -10.53
N LEU A 173 -29.41 1.64 -9.94
CA LEU A 173 -30.14 0.59 -10.65
C LEU A 173 -31.50 1.08 -11.17
N CYS A 174 -32.22 1.86 -10.36
CA CYS A 174 -33.48 2.49 -10.75
C CYS A 174 -33.28 3.45 -11.92
N ASN A 175 -32.24 4.26 -11.90
CA ASN A 175 -31.90 5.20 -12.98
C ASN A 175 -31.52 4.49 -14.29
N ILE A 176 -30.92 3.31 -14.21
CA ILE A 176 -30.63 2.46 -15.38
C ILE A 176 -31.93 1.86 -15.95
N GLY A 177 -32.99 1.77 -15.14
CA GLY A 177 -34.28 1.18 -15.51
C GLY A 177 -34.46 -0.27 -15.07
N VAL A 178 -33.59 -0.78 -14.19
CA VAL A 178 -33.74 -2.11 -13.58
C VAL A 178 -34.76 -2.00 -12.44
N LYS A 179 -35.97 -2.53 -12.66
CA LYS A 179 -37.03 -2.54 -11.65
C LYS A 179 -36.95 -3.85 -10.86
N LEU A 180 -36.28 -3.80 -9.71
CA LEU A 180 -36.27 -4.89 -8.73
C LEU A 180 -37.26 -4.57 -7.62
N SER A 181 -37.93 -5.60 -7.09
CA SER A 181 -38.60 -5.48 -5.80
C SER A 181 -37.57 -5.35 -4.68
N GLU A 182 -37.97 -4.79 -3.54
CA GLU A 182 -37.07 -4.63 -2.38
C GLU A 182 -36.51 -5.99 -1.92
N ASP A 183 -37.33 -7.03 -1.92
CA ASP A 183 -36.93 -8.39 -1.51
C ASP A 183 -35.89 -9.01 -2.46
N GLU A 184 -36.05 -8.80 -3.77
CA GLU A 184 -35.07 -9.26 -4.77
C GLU A 184 -33.76 -8.48 -4.64
N PHE A 185 -33.84 -7.17 -4.42
CA PHE A 185 -32.68 -6.33 -4.22
C PHE A 185 -31.90 -6.71 -2.96
N GLU A 186 -32.59 -7.02 -1.86
CA GLU A 186 -32.00 -7.56 -0.64
C GLU A 186 -31.24 -8.86 -0.89
N ASN A 187 -31.83 -9.79 -1.66
CA ASN A 187 -31.19 -11.04 -2.00
C ASN A 187 -29.91 -10.82 -2.84
N VAL A 188 -30.00 -9.98 -3.87
CA VAL A 188 -28.86 -9.62 -4.73
C VAL A 188 -27.75 -8.95 -3.91
N TRP A 189 -28.10 -8.04 -3.01
CA TRP A 189 -27.16 -7.38 -2.10
C TRP A 189 -26.43 -8.39 -1.21
N ASN A 190 -27.17 -9.33 -0.61
CA ASN A 190 -26.60 -10.35 0.25
C ASN A 190 -25.65 -11.29 -0.50
N LEU A 191 -25.99 -11.65 -1.75
CA LEU A 191 -25.12 -12.44 -2.62
C LEU A 191 -23.85 -11.65 -3.00
N ALA A 192 -23.98 -10.38 -3.35
CA ALA A 192 -22.85 -9.53 -3.70
C ALA A 192 -21.92 -9.29 -2.50
N SER A 193 -22.47 -9.07 -1.31
CA SER A 193 -21.72 -8.91 -0.06
C SER A 193 -20.89 -10.16 0.26
N LYS A 194 -21.40 -11.37 -0.01
CA LYS A 194 -20.66 -12.62 0.21
C LYS A 194 -19.45 -12.78 -0.72
N LYS A 195 -19.47 -12.18 -1.91
CA LYS A 195 -18.34 -12.23 -2.85
C LYS A 195 -17.18 -11.33 -2.44
N HIS A 196 -17.45 -10.26 -1.68
CA HIS A 196 -16.40 -9.36 -1.21
C HIS A 196 -15.86 -9.80 0.15
N HIS A 197 -14.54 -9.89 0.28
CA HIS A 197 -13.88 -10.32 1.51
C HIS A 197 -14.23 -9.45 2.75
N ARG A 198 -14.62 -8.18 2.55
CA ARG A 198 -15.06 -7.26 3.62
C ARG A 198 -16.59 -7.07 3.73
N GLY A 199 -17.38 -7.73 2.89
CA GLY A 199 -18.83 -7.49 2.82
C GLY A 199 -19.25 -6.15 2.21
N GLU A 200 -18.31 -5.39 1.63
CA GLU A 200 -18.58 -4.15 0.93
C GLU A 200 -19.05 -4.43 -0.49
N VAL A 201 -19.97 -3.61 -1.00
CA VAL A 201 -20.59 -3.82 -2.30
C VAL A 201 -20.26 -2.66 -3.22
N CYS A 202 -19.90 -2.99 -4.46
CA CYS A 202 -19.69 -2.06 -5.56
C CYS A 202 -20.61 -2.41 -6.74
N VAL A 203 -20.67 -1.54 -7.74
CA VAL A 203 -21.55 -1.70 -8.90
C VAL A 203 -21.18 -2.96 -9.70
N GLU A 204 -19.89 -3.24 -9.84
CA GLU A 204 -19.41 -4.44 -10.56
C GLU A 204 -19.83 -5.75 -9.86
N ASN A 205 -19.80 -5.78 -8.52
CA ASN A 205 -20.25 -6.96 -7.77
C ASN A 205 -21.73 -7.25 -8.01
N ILE A 206 -22.57 -6.21 -8.00
CA ILE A 206 -24.01 -6.33 -8.24
C ILE A 206 -24.28 -6.80 -9.66
N ARG A 207 -23.60 -6.19 -10.65
CA ARG A 207 -23.68 -6.60 -12.05
C ARG A 207 -23.36 -8.09 -12.22
N ASN A 208 -22.25 -8.55 -11.64
CA ASN A 208 -21.84 -9.96 -11.71
C ASN A 208 -22.90 -10.90 -11.11
N VAL A 209 -23.53 -10.53 -10.00
CA VAL A 209 -24.62 -11.33 -9.39
C VAL A 209 -25.85 -11.35 -10.29
N LEU A 210 -26.26 -10.22 -10.86
CA LEU A 210 -27.41 -10.16 -11.76
C LEU A 210 -27.19 -10.98 -13.04
N ASP A 211 -25.99 -10.91 -13.60
CA ASP A 211 -25.60 -11.71 -14.77
C ASP A 211 -25.66 -13.22 -14.44
N GLU A 212 -25.13 -13.64 -13.30
CA GLU A 212 -25.20 -15.03 -12.84
C GLU A 212 -26.64 -15.54 -12.65
N LEU A 213 -27.51 -14.73 -12.04
CA LEU A 213 -28.92 -15.07 -11.88
C LEU A 213 -29.61 -15.23 -13.23
N GLN A 214 -29.37 -14.30 -14.16
CA GLN A 214 -29.92 -14.38 -15.51
C GLN A 214 -29.41 -15.61 -16.28
N HIS A 215 -28.14 -15.97 -16.10
CA HIS A 215 -27.56 -17.18 -16.69
C HIS A 215 -28.17 -18.45 -16.08
N ALA A 216 -28.40 -18.49 -14.77
CA ALA A 216 -29.02 -19.63 -14.09
C ALA A 216 -30.46 -19.87 -14.56
N ASP A 217 -31.25 -18.82 -14.74
CA ASP A 217 -32.63 -18.94 -15.21
C ASP A 217 -32.69 -19.45 -16.65
N ARG A 218 -31.82 -18.94 -17.53
CA ARG A 218 -31.69 -19.45 -18.90
C ARG A 218 -31.28 -20.93 -18.95
N ALA A 219 -30.43 -21.38 -18.03
CA ALA A 219 -30.01 -22.78 -17.96
C ALA A 219 -31.16 -23.69 -17.51
N LYS A 220 -31.97 -23.27 -16.52
CA LYS A 220 -33.16 -24.01 -16.10
C LYS A 220 -34.18 -24.17 -17.24
N CYS A 221 -34.41 -23.13 -18.03
CA CYS A 221 -35.32 -23.20 -19.17
C CYS A 221 -34.85 -24.19 -20.25
N LYS A 222 -33.53 -24.26 -20.50
CA LYS A 222 -32.96 -25.20 -21.48
C LYS A 222 -32.96 -26.66 -21.04
N ALA A 223 -32.92 -26.93 -19.73
CA ALA A 223 -32.98 -28.28 -19.18
C ALA A 223 -34.41 -28.85 -19.11
N ALA A 224 -35.42 -28.00 -19.24
CA ALA A 224 -36.84 -28.37 -19.18
C ALA A 224 -37.48 -28.62 -20.57
N THR A 225 -36.69 -28.53 -21.66
CA THR A 225 -37.12 -28.85 -23.04
C THR A 225 -36.43 -30.12 -23.50
#